data_AF-A0A535S664-F1
#
_entry.id   AF-A0A535S664-F1
#
_cell.length_a   1.000
_cell.length_b   1.000
_cell.length_c   1.000
_cell.angle_alpha   90.00
_cell.angle_beta   90.00
_cell.angle_gamma   90.00
#
_symmetry.space_group_name_H-M   'P 1'
#
loop_
_entity.id
_entity.type
_entity.pdbx_description
1 polymer ?
#
loop_
_entity_poly.entity_id
_entity_poly.type
_entity_poly.pdbx_seq_one_letter_code
_entity_poly.pdbx_strand_id
1 'polypeptide(L)'
;MTVQPDVLQTTSRRWSTVRISVLLLAACWLLLASSLPASLHGAGIVLVLALVVLDLALGVTTNWLAFLPTSRLDERQAALRNRAYRVAFRLVAVGVLLMVAFTIVGAIAAGDNLQSINAVPDAISPRHLVAFLELLVIGPTAVIAWLQDDASGSEPRGLQHWWSLLLVPLFAGAWLVAGQVLPAQTVATRGSSGLFEAYGATCDHFATEKSIAGGLAGSARLKVEVCWDGRHAFAFGDPSLHTPMDIVPIPVPASELAAPLSMPSEPDLTSCAPRDPDSDFVNVSETCTEQIGPDGSMHLTAHARMSPLSGDLGSRDIEIQLVVSRDGKILAEG
;
A
#
# COMPACT_ATOMS: atom_id res chain seq x y z
N MET A 1 -34.45 -55.57 30.29
CA MET A 1 -34.46 -54.37 29.43
C MET A 1 -34.00 -53.20 30.27
N THR A 2 -32.71 -52.92 30.25
CA THR A 2 -32.08 -51.77 30.90
C THR A 2 -31.76 -50.77 29.81
N VAL A 3 -32.50 -49.67 29.81
CA VAL A 3 -32.26 -48.52 28.93
C VAL A 3 -30.91 -47.94 29.33
N GLN A 4 -29.94 -48.07 28.42
CA GLN A 4 -28.63 -47.46 28.56
C GLN A 4 -28.83 -45.94 28.36
N PRO A 5 -28.55 -45.10 29.37
CA PRO A 5 -28.73 -43.67 29.22
C PRO A 5 -27.77 -43.20 28.14
N ASP A 6 -28.36 -42.64 27.09
CA ASP A 6 -27.64 -42.01 26.00
C ASP A 6 -26.58 -41.09 26.58
N VAL A 7 -25.37 -41.48 26.22
CA VAL A 7 -24.15 -40.74 26.37
C VAL A 7 -24.41 -39.34 25.83
N LEU A 8 -24.65 -38.39 26.74
CA LEU A 8 -24.38 -36.97 26.56
C LEU A 8 -22.87 -36.84 26.35
N GLN A 9 -22.38 -37.33 25.21
CA GLN A 9 -21.16 -36.86 24.60
C GLN A 9 -21.47 -35.43 24.22
N THR A 10 -21.19 -34.55 25.18
CA THR A 10 -20.80 -33.18 24.92
C THR A 10 -19.75 -33.26 23.82
N THR A 11 -20.23 -33.13 22.58
CA THR A 11 -19.43 -32.87 21.41
C THR A 11 -18.81 -31.52 21.66
N SER A 12 -17.73 -31.50 22.45
CA SER A 12 -16.78 -30.41 22.43
C SER A 12 -16.36 -30.34 20.98
N ARG A 13 -16.98 -29.41 20.26
CA ARG A 13 -16.77 -29.14 18.85
C ARG A 13 -15.37 -28.56 18.80
N ARG A 14 -14.38 -29.43 18.93
CA ARG A 14 -12.97 -29.08 18.86
C ARG A 14 -12.80 -28.55 17.45
N TRP A 15 -12.64 -27.24 17.34
CA TRP A 15 -12.42 -26.60 16.06
C TRP A 15 -11.19 -27.25 15.45
N SER A 16 -11.34 -27.85 14.27
CA SER A 16 -10.20 -28.47 13.63
C SER A 16 -9.17 -27.39 13.30
N THR A 17 -7.90 -27.77 13.40
CA THR A 17 -6.76 -26.89 13.13
C THR A 17 -6.88 -26.22 11.76
N VAL A 18 -7.44 -26.93 10.78
CA VAL A 18 -7.73 -26.42 9.43
C VAL A 18 -8.68 -25.22 9.46
N ARG A 19 -9.77 -25.28 10.22
CA ARG A 19 -10.72 -24.16 10.33
C ARG A 19 -10.11 -22.94 11.02
N ILE A 20 -9.25 -23.18 12.01
CA ILE A 20 -8.49 -22.10 12.68
C ILE A 20 -7.55 -21.45 11.67
N SER A 21 -6.82 -22.23 10.86
CA SER A 21 -5.94 -21.70 9.80
C SER A 21 -6.72 -20.88 8.77
N VAL A 22 -7.91 -21.33 8.33
CA VAL A 22 -8.75 -20.55 7.41
C VAL A 22 -9.20 -19.23 8.04
N LEU A 23 -9.58 -19.22 9.33
CA LEU A 23 -9.93 -17.98 10.02
C LEU A 23 -8.75 -17.03 10.18
N LEU A 24 -7.57 -17.56 10.52
CA LEU A 24 -6.34 -16.75 10.61
C LEU A 24 -5.98 -16.15 9.26
N LEU A 25 -6.08 -16.94 8.18
CA LEU A 25 -5.89 -16.45 6.82
C LEU A 25 -6.88 -15.35 6.48
N ALA A 26 -8.17 -15.54 6.77
CA ALA A 26 -9.19 -14.53 6.54
C ALA A 26 -8.92 -13.24 7.36
N ALA A 27 -8.43 -13.36 8.59
CA ALA A 27 -8.06 -12.22 9.42
C ALA A 27 -6.83 -11.47 8.87
N CYS A 28 -5.77 -12.18 8.50
CA CYS A 28 -4.59 -11.60 7.87
C CYS A 28 -4.95 -10.92 6.54
N TRP A 29 -5.79 -11.56 5.74
CA TRP A 29 -6.29 -10.99 4.50
C TRP A 29 -7.12 -9.73 4.75
N LEU A 30 -8.00 -9.73 5.76
CA LEU A 30 -8.81 -8.56 6.09
C LEU A 30 -7.95 -7.39 6.56
N LEU A 31 -6.90 -7.66 7.34
CA LEU A 31 -5.89 -6.66 7.69
C LEU A 31 -5.24 -6.10 6.43
N LEU A 32 -4.84 -6.95 5.48
CA LEU A 32 -4.25 -6.49 4.23
C LEU A 32 -5.24 -5.70 3.35
N ALA A 33 -6.51 -6.11 3.29
CA ALA A 33 -7.55 -5.46 2.49
C ALA A 33 -8.11 -4.18 3.13
N SER A 34 -7.92 -4.00 4.43
CA SER A 34 -8.34 -2.82 5.18
C SER A 34 -7.48 -1.61 4.83
N SER A 35 -8.05 -0.41 4.82
CA SER A 35 -7.31 0.87 4.79
C SER A 35 -6.85 1.31 6.18
N LEU A 36 -7.18 0.55 7.22
CA LEU A 36 -6.84 0.80 8.62
C LEU A 36 -5.94 -0.33 9.15
N PRO A 37 -4.77 -0.03 9.74
CA PRO A 37 -4.16 1.30 9.83
C PRO A 37 -3.79 1.86 8.46
N ALA A 38 -3.73 3.20 8.36
CA ALA A 38 -3.40 3.93 7.13
C ALA A 38 -2.04 3.51 6.53
N SER A 39 -1.14 3.05 7.40
CA SER A 39 0.13 2.44 7.04
C SER A 39 0.46 1.26 7.94
N LEU A 40 1.06 0.23 7.36
CA LEU A 40 1.70 -0.86 8.10
C LEU A 40 3.17 -0.60 8.48
N HIS A 41 3.77 0.52 8.07
CA HIS A 41 5.16 0.92 8.39
C HIS A 41 6.20 -0.20 8.20
N GLY A 42 6.11 -0.93 7.09
CA GLY A 42 6.95 -2.08 6.79
C GLY A 42 6.42 -3.42 7.30
N ALA A 43 5.44 -3.45 8.22
CA ALA A 43 4.87 -4.70 8.73
C ALA A 43 4.08 -5.48 7.67
N GLY A 44 3.72 -4.86 6.54
CA GLY A 44 3.07 -5.52 5.41
C GLY A 44 3.85 -6.73 4.90
N ILE A 45 5.19 -6.68 4.89
CA ILE A 45 6.01 -7.83 4.46
C ILE A 45 5.81 -9.03 5.39
N VAL A 46 5.76 -8.79 6.71
CA VAL A 46 5.58 -9.84 7.72
C VAL A 46 4.21 -10.46 7.58
N LEU A 47 3.19 -9.64 7.31
CA LEU A 47 1.83 -10.11 7.06
C LEU A 47 1.74 -10.97 5.80
N VAL A 48 2.40 -10.57 4.70
CA VAL A 48 2.47 -11.38 3.47
C VAL A 48 3.19 -12.70 3.70
N LEU A 49 4.30 -12.70 4.43
CA LEU A 49 5.00 -13.95 4.76
C LEU A 49 4.15 -14.87 5.63
N ALA A 50 3.38 -14.32 6.58
CA ALA A 50 2.44 -15.08 7.38
C ALA A 50 1.32 -15.70 6.52
N LEU A 51 0.78 -14.95 5.55
CA LEU A 51 -0.18 -15.46 4.58
C LEU A 51 0.41 -16.62 3.78
N VAL A 52 1.59 -16.45 3.19
CA VAL A 52 2.27 -17.51 2.43
C VAL A 52 2.44 -18.79 3.29
N VAL A 53 2.80 -18.66 4.57
CA VAL A 53 2.90 -19.83 5.47
C VAL A 53 1.53 -20.50 5.67
N LEU A 54 0.47 -19.72 5.89
CA LEU A 54 -0.89 -20.24 6.03
C LEU A 54 -1.38 -20.91 4.74
N ASP A 55 -1.07 -20.35 3.59
CA ASP A 55 -1.42 -20.88 2.27
C ASP A 55 -0.77 -22.21 2.00
N LEU A 56 0.52 -22.32 2.32
CA LEU A 56 1.26 -23.56 2.20
C LEU A 56 0.71 -24.61 3.16
N ALA A 57 0.40 -24.23 4.40
CA ALA A 57 -0.22 -25.13 5.37
C ALA A 57 -1.58 -25.64 4.89
N LEU A 58 -2.43 -24.75 4.37
CA LEU A 58 -3.74 -25.11 3.81
C LEU A 58 -3.62 -25.92 2.51
N GLY A 59 -2.66 -25.58 1.65
CA GLY A 59 -2.35 -26.34 0.44
C GLY A 59 -1.92 -27.76 0.76
N VAL A 60 -1.05 -27.94 1.76
CA VAL A 60 -0.62 -29.26 2.23
C VAL A 60 -1.79 -30.04 2.83
N THR A 61 -2.60 -29.44 3.69
CA THR A 61 -3.73 -30.14 4.34
C THR A 61 -4.82 -30.53 3.35
N THR A 62 -5.03 -29.73 2.30
CA THR A 62 -5.97 -30.03 1.22
C THR A 62 -5.35 -30.82 0.07
N ASN A 63 -4.08 -31.24 0.20
CA ASN A 63 -3.30 -31.94 -0.82
C ASN A 63 -3.32 -31.22 -2.20
N TRP A 64 -3.33 -29.89 -2.17
CA TRP A 64 -3.34 -29.01 -3.34
C TRP A 64 -4.47 -29.31 -4.32
N LEU A 65 -5.62 -29.77 -3.82
CA LEU A 65 -6.76 -30.23 -4.64
C LEU A 65 -7.31 -29.16 -5.59
N ALA A 66 -7.17 -27.88 -5.24
CA ALA A 66 -7.51 -26.76 -6.14
C ALA A 66 -6.69 -26.80 -7.44
N PHE A 67 -5.39 -27.14 -7.36
CA PHE A 67 -4.43 -27.03 -8.47
C PHE A 67 -4.14 -28.37 -9.17
N LEU A 68 -4.70 -29.48 -8.66
CA LEU A 68 -4.51 -30.79 -9.27
C LEU A 68 -5.16 -30.87 -10.68
N PRO A 69 -4.49 -31.52 -11.65
CA PRO A 69 -5.05 -31.72 -12.99
C PRO A 69 -6.32 -32.59 -12.92
N THR A 70 -7.29 -32.32 -13.79
CA THR A 70 -8.57 -33.06 -13.85
C THR A 70 -8.40 -34.56 -14.01
N SER A 71 -7.34 -35.01 -14.69
CA SER A 71 -7.05 -36.43 -14.89
C SER A 71 -6.69 -37.19 -13.60
N ARG A 72 -6.34 -36.49 -12.52
CA ARG A 72 -5.97 -37.07 -11.21
C ARG A 72 -7.07 -36.91 -10.16
N LEU A 73 -8.22 -36.36 -10.52
CA LEU A 73 -9.32 -36.11 -9.60
C LEU A 73 -10.42 -37.14 -9.79
N ASP A 74 -10.84 -37.74 -8.69
CA ASP A 74 -12.06 -38.55 -8.66
C ASP A 74 -13.29 -37.65 -8.83
N GLU A 75 -14.43 -38.20 -9.29
CA GLU A 75 -15.66 -37.43 -9.52
C GLU A 75 -16.10 -36.62 -8.29
N ARG A 76 -15.96 -37.21 -7.09
CA ARG A 76 -16.28 -36.54 -5.82
C ARG A 76 -15.37 -35.34 -5.55
N GLN A 77 -14.08 -35.48 -5.83
CA GLN A 77 -13.09 -34.42 -5.66
C GLN A 77 -13.30 -33.31 -6.69
N ALA A 78 -13.58 -33.67 -7.95
CA ALA A 78 -13.91 -32.72 -9.01
C ALA A 78 -15.17 -31.92 -8.68
N ALA A 79 -16.23 -32.57 -8.16
CA ALA A 79 -17.45 -31.90 -7.73
C ALA A 79 -17.20 -30.93 -6.57
N LEU A 80 -16.41 -31.33 -5.57
CA LEU A 80 -16.01 -30.47 -4.45
C LEU A 80 -15.22 -29.25 -4.95
N ARG A 81 -14.22 -29.46 -5.80
CA ARG A 81 -13.39 -28.40 -6.40
C ARG A 81 -14.25 -27.40 -7.18
N ASN A 82 -15.13 -27.89 -8.05
CA ASN A 82 -16.01 -27.04 -8.86
C ASN A 82 -17.01 -26.24 -8.00
N ARG A 83 -17.47 -26.81 -6.88
CA ARG A 83 -18.28 -26.09 -5.89
C ARG A 83 -17.44 -25.02 -5.19
N ALA A 84 -16.21 -25.36 -4.80
CA ALA A 84 -15.29 -24.44 -4.15
C ALA A 84 -14.95 -23.23 -5.03
N TYR A 85 -14.61 -23.43 -6.31
CA TYR A 85 -14.39 -22.32 -7.24
C TYR A 85 -15.60 -21.39 -7.38
N ARG A 86 -16.82 -21.94 -7.48
CA ARG A 86 -18.04 -21.11 -7.55
C ARG A 86 -18.25 -20.27 -6.30
N VAL A 87 -17.98 -20.82 -5.13
CA VAL A 87 -18.05 -20.09 -3.86
C VAL A 87 -16.91 -19.07 -3.77
N ALA A 88 -15.69 -19.46 -4.12
CA ALA A 88 -14.52 -18.59 -4.12
C ALA A 88 -14.69 -17.38 -5.04
N PHE A 89 -15.23 -17.54 -6.25
CA PHE A 89 -15.52 -16.39 -7.13
C PHE A 89 -16.53 -15.41 -6.52
N ARG A 90 -17.53 -15.92 -5.78
CA ARG A 90 -18.45 -15.05 -5.05
C ARG A 90 -17.74 -14.34 -3.89
N LEU A 91 -16.85 -15.03 -3.19
CA LEU A 91 -16.02 -14.42 -2.14
C LEU A 91 -15.07 -13.38 -2.71
N VAL A 92 -14.49 -13.59 -3.90
CA VAL A 92 -13.68 -12.59 -4.62
C VAL A 92 -14.51 -11.35 -4.91
N ALA A 93 -15.72 -11.51 -5.45
CA ALA A 93 -16.61 -10.38 -5.70
C ALA A 93 -16.96 -9.61 -4.41
N VAL A 94 -17.27 -10.33 -3.32
CA VAL A 94 -17.50 -9.72 -2.00
C VAL A 94 -16.23 -9.04 -1.48
N GLY A 95 -15.06 -9.64 -1.65
CA GLY A 95 -13.77 -9.08 -1.23
C GLY A 95 -13.44 -7.79 -1.95
N VAL A 96 -13.66 -7.73 -3.27
CA VAL A 96 -13.51 -6.49 -4.06
C VAL A 96 -14.46 -5.40 -3.55
N LEU A 97 -15.72 -5.74 -3.28
CA LEU A 97 -16.68 -4.78 -2.71
C LEU A 97 -16.23 -4.28 -1.33
N LEU A 98 -15.67 -5.15 -0.49
CA LEU A 98 -15.12 -4.76 0.80
C LEU A 98 -13.92 -3.83 0.67
N MET A 99 -12.98 -4.10 -0.26
CA MET A 99 -11.84 -3.20 -0.51
C MET A 99 -12.30 -1.81 -0.95
N VAL A 100 -13.28 -1.73 -1.87
CA VAL A 100 -13.86 -0.45 -2.29
C VAL A 100 -14.51 0.26 -1.11
N ALA A 101 -15.29 -0.46 -0.30
CA ALA A 101 -15.91 0.11 0.90
C ALA A 101 -14.86 0.63 1.90
N PHE A 102 -13.79 -0.12 2.16
CA PHE A 102 -12.71 0.32 3.04
C PHE A 102 -11.95 1.53 2.48
N THR A 103 -11.76 1.60 1.16
CA THR A 103 -11.14 2.77 0.53
C THR A 103 -11.99 4.02 0.76
N ILE A 104 -13.31 3.93 0.56
CA ILE A 104 -14.24 5.04 0.79
C ILE A 104 -14.24 5.45 2.27
N VAL A 105 -14.32 4.48 3.18
CA VAL A 105 -14.30 4.75 4.63
C VAL A 105 -12.97 5.38 5.05
N GLY A 106 -11.85 4.92 4.49
CA GLY A 106 -10.52 5.47 4.74
C GLY A 106 -10.43 6.93 4.28
N ALA A 107 -10.89 7.24 3.07
CA ALA A 107 -10.91 8.61 2.56
C ALA A 107 -11.77 9.55 3.43
N ILE A 108 -12.94 9.11 3.87
CA ILE A 108 -13.80 9.88 4.78
C ILE A 108 -13.11 10.09 6.13
N ALA A 109 -12.48 9.05 6.68
CA ALA A 109 -11.80 9.12 7.97
C ALA A 109 -10.55 10.01 7.95
N ALA A 110 -9.84 10.06 6.82
CA ALA A 110 -8.69 10.93 6.60
C ALA A 110 -9.06 12.42 6.45
N GLY A 111 -10.36 12.73 6.30
CA GLY A 111 -10.80 14.10 6.06
C GLY A 111 -10.46 14.61 4.65
N ASP A 112 -10.07 13.72 3.74
CA ASP A 112 -9.82 14.06 2.34
C ASP A 112 -11.10 14.64 1.73
N ASN A 113 -11.06 15.90 1.32
CA ASN A 113 -12.19 16.50 0.61
C ASN A 113 -12.43 15.71 -0.68
N LEU A 114 -13.65 15.18 -0.86
CA LEU A 114 -14.09 14.47 -2.07
C LEU A 114 -13.93 15.27 -3.38
N GLN A 115 -13.48 16.54 -3.32
CA GLN A 115 -13.11 17.37 -4.47
C GLN A 115 -11.66 17.17 -4.93
N SER A 116 -10.82 16.44 -4.18
CA SER A 116 -9.45 16.02 -4.56
C SER A 116 -9.44 14.89 -5.59
N ILE A 117 -10.48 14.78 -6.42
CA ILE A 117 -10.58 13.83 -7.55
C ILE A 117 -9.51 14.15 -8.63
N ASN A 118 -8.85 15.31 -8.52
CA ASN A 118 -7.75 15.75 -9.38
C ASN A 118 -6.36 15.47 -8.78
N ALA A 119 -6.26 14.85 -7.60
CA ALA A 119 -5.01 14.26 -7.15
C ALA A 119 -4.59 13.19 -8.18
N VAL A 120 -3.28 13.03 -8.39
CA VAL A 120 -2.71 11.95 -9.22
C VAL A 120 -3.54 10.69 -8.99
N PRO A 121 -4.08 10.03 -10.04
CA PRO A 121 -4.93 8.86 -9.84
C PRO A 121 -4.16 7.91 -8.95
N ASP A 122 -4.61 7.77 -7.69
CA ASP A 122 -3.93 6.89 -6.74
C ASP A 122 -4.09 5.50 -7.36
N ALA A 123 -3.00 5.00 -7.93
CA ALA A 123 -2.94 3.67 -8.48
C ALA A 123 -3.46 2.69 -7.41
N ILE A 124 -4.11 1.60 -7.84
CA ILE A 124 -4.55 0.54 -6.93
C ILE A 124 -3.40 0.26 -5.97
N SER A 125 -3.60 0.54 -4.66
CA SER A 125 -2.47 0.51 -3.75
C SER A 125 -1.83 -0.88 -3.80
N PRO A 126 -0.49 -0.98 -3.69
CA PRO A 126 0.20 -2.25 -3.80
C PRO A 126 -0.37 -3.28 -2.81
N ARG A 127 -0.81 -2.82 -1.63
CA ARG A 127 -1.50 -3.59 -0.61
C ARG A 127 -2.81 -4.21 -1.08
N HIS A 128 -3.69 -3.43 -1.73
CA HIS A 128 -4.93 -3.94 -2.31
C HIS A 128 -4.67 -4.92 -3.46
N LEU A 129 -3.64 -4.66 -4.28
CA LEU A 129 -3.26 -5.57 -5.35
C LEU A 129 -2.80 -6.93 -4.81
N VAL A 130 -1.96 -6.94 -3.78
CA VAL A 130 -1.54 -8.19 -3.11
C VAL A 130 -2.74 -8.89 -2.48
N ALA A 131 -3.61 -8.17 -1.74
CA ALA A 131 -4.82 -8.75 -1.17
C ALA A 131 -5.75 -9.34 -2.23
N PHE A 132 -5.88 -8.71 -3.39
CA PHE A 132 -6.71 -9.19 -4.48
C PHE A 132 -6.15 -10.47 -5.09
N LEU A 133 -4.84 -10.49 -5.39
CA LEU A 133 -4.14 -11.66 -5.92
C LEU A 133 -4.23 -12.84 -4.95
N GLU A 134 -4.01 -12.57 -3.66
CA GLU A 134 -4.11 -13.53 -2.57
C GLU A 134 -5.48 -14.22 -2.56
N LEU A 135 -6.56 -13.43 -2.56
CA LEU A 135 -7.92 -13.96 -2.55
C LEU A 135 -8.24 -14.78 -3.80
N LEU A 136 -7.75 -14.35 -4.96
CA LEU A 136 -7.98 -15.00 -6.24
C LEU A 136 -7.28 -16.36 -6.33
N VAL A 137 -6.05 -16.46 -5.83
CA VAL A 137 -5.25 -17.68 -5.89
C VAL A 137 -5.66 -18.67 -4.79
N ILE A 138 -5.82 -18.20 -3.55
CA ILE A 138 -6.00 -19.07 -2.38
C ILE A 138 -7.46 -19.31 -2.02
N GLY A 139 -8.38 -18.44 -2.45
CA GLY A 139 -9.82 -18.55 -2.18
C GLY A 139 -10.39 -19.97 -2.38
N PRO A 140 -10.14 -20.66 -3.51
CA PRO A 140 -10.60 -22.03 -3.72
C PRO A 140 -10.04 -23.02 -2.69
N THR A 141 -8.76 -22.92 -2.35
CA THR A 141 -8.07 -23.79 -1.37
C THR A 141 -8.65 -23.59 0.03
N ALA A 142 -8.85 -22.33 0.46
CA ALA A 142 -9.47 -22.01 1.74
C ALA A 142 -10.91 -22.54 1.83
N VAL A 143 -11.69 -22.45 0.74
CA VAL A 143 -13.05 -22.99 0.68
C VAL A 143 -13.04 -24.53 0.74
N ILE A 144 -12.12 -25.20 0.03
CA ILE A 144 -11.96 -26.66 0.13
C ILE A 144 -11.64 -27.07 1.56
N ALA A 145 -10.67 -26.39 2.18
CA ALA A 145 -10.27 -26.61 3.56
C ALA A 145 -11.44 -26.43 4.54
N TRP A 146 -12.32 -25.46 4.29
CA TRP A 146 -13.50 -25.21 5.12
C TRP A 146 -14.60 -26.28 4.94
N LEU A 147 -14.78 -26.77 3.71
CA LEU A 147 -15.85 -27.70 3.34
C LEU A 147 -15.49 -29.18 3.57
N GLN A 148 -14.21 -29.53 3.68
CA GLN A 148 -13.79 -30.89 3.97
C GLN A 148 -14.13 -31.28 5.42
N ASP A 149 -14.67 -32.49 5.59
CA ASP A 149 -14.90 -33.07 6.91
C ASP A 149 -13.60 -33.65 7.47
N ASP A 150 -13.33 -33.38 8.75
CA ASP A 150 -12.10 -33.78 9.47
C ASP A 150 -11.89 -35.31 9.52
N ALA A 151 -12.90 -36.09 9.15
CA ALA A 151 -12.86 -37.56 9.11
C ALA A 151 -12.03 -38.13 7.95
N SER A 152 -11.63 -37.31 6.99
CA SER A 152 -10.74 -37.73 5.90
C SER A 152 -9.28 -37.71 6.36
N GLY A 153 -8.92 -38.69 7.20
CA GLY A 153 -7.55 -38.97 7.62
C GLY A 153 -6.65 -39.27 6.43
N SER A 154 -6.11 -38.22 5.84
CA SER A 154 -5.04 -38.30 4.85
C SER A 154 -3.73 -38.34 5.61
N GLU A 155 -3.07 -39.49 5.59
CA GLU A 155 -1.71 -39.60 6.14
C GLU A 155 -0.80 -38.60 5.42
N PRO A 156 -0.04 -37.78 6.15
CA PRO A 156 0.85 -36.80 5.55
C PRO A 156 1.96 -37.51 4.76
N ARG A 157 1.99 -37.31 3.44
CA ARG A 157 3.05 -37.83 2.56
C ARG A 157 4.37 -37.08 2.83
N GLY A 158 5.26 -37.72 3.58
CA GLY A 158 6.45 -37.14 4.23
C GLY A 158 7.57 -36.55 3.35
N LEU A 159 7.47 -36.55 2.01
CA LEU A 159 8.49 -35.97 1.11
C LEU A 159 8.05 -34.68 0.42
N GLN A 160 6.74 -34.46 0.25
CA GLN A 160 6.21 -33.25 -0.40
C GLN A 160 6.24 -32.03 0.54
N HIS A 161 6.39 -32.27 1.85
CA HIS A 161 6.34 -31.25 2.90
C HIS A 161 7.58 -30.36 2.99
N TRP A 162 8.76 -30.86 2.60
CA TRP A 162 10.01 -30.11 2.76
C TRP A 162 10.20 -29.04 1.67
N TRP A 163 9.71 -29.32 0.45
CA TRP A 163 9.75 -28.34 -0.65
C TRP A 163 8.86 -27.12 -0.37
N SER A 164 7.70 -27.30 0.27
CA SER A 164 6.87 -26.16 0.68
C SER A 164 7.56 -25.26 1.70
N LEU A 165 8.35 -25.83 2.62
CA LEU A 165 9.10 -25.05 3.60
C LEU A 165 10.21 -24.20 2.96
N LEU A 166 10.76 -24.62 1.81
CA LEU A 166 11.75 -23.86 1.06
C LEU A 166 11.14 -22.71 0.25
N LEU A 167 9.83 -22.73 -0.03
CA LEU A 167 9.17 -21.66 -0.79
C LEU A 167 9.13 -20.34 -0.01
N VAL A 168 8.96 -20.38 1.31
CA VAL A 168 8.93 -19.17 2.15
C VAL A 168 10.24 -18.39 2.09
N PRO A 169 11.42 -18.96 2.40
CA PRO A 169 12.69 -18.24 2.31
C PRO A 169 13.04 -17.88 0.86
N LEU A 170 12.64 -18.70 -0.13
CA LEU A 170 12.85 -18.38 -1.54
C LEU A 170 12.01 -17.18 -1.98
N PHE A 171 10.75 -17.09 -1.54
CA PHE A 171 9.89 -15.95 -1.82
C PHE A 171 10.40 -14.69 -1.13
N ALA A 172 10.78 -14.78 0.15
CA ALA A 172 11.41 -13.67 0.87
C ALA A 172 12.70 -13.19 0.18
N GLY A 173 13.56 -14.13 -0.23
CA GLY A 173 14.78 -13.83 -0.96
C GLY A 173 14.51 -13.18 -2.32
N ALA A 174 13.58 -13.73 -3.10
CA ALA A 174 13.19 -13.18 -4.40
C ALA A 174 12.63 -11.77 -4.26
N TRP A 175 11.83 -11.50 -3.23
CA TRP A 175 11.31 -10.17 -2.93
C TRP A 175 12.42 -9.17 -2.61
N LEU A 176 13.34 -9.53 -1.71
CA LEU A 176 14.48 -8.68 -1.36
C LEU A 176 15.33 -8.38 -2.59
N VAL A 177 15.60 -9.38 -3.44
CA VAL A 177 16.32 -9.19 -4.70
C VAL A 177 15.54 -8.26 -5.64
N ALA A 178 14.22 -8.43 -5.76
CA ALA A 178 13.40 -7.58 -6.62
C ALA A 178 13.44 -6.11 -6.19
N GLY A 179 13.35 -5.81 -4.89
CA GLY A 179 13.45 -4.43 -4.38
C GLY A 179 14.82 -3.77 -4.65
N GLN A 180 15.88 -4.57 -4.72
CA GLN A 180 17.24 -4.10 -4.98
C GLN A 180 17.53 -3.92 -6.47
N VAL A 181 17.03 -4.82 -7.32
CA VAL A 181 17.40 -4.87 -8.74
C VAL A 181 16.48 -4.03 -9.63
N LEU A 182 15.19 -3.90 -9.27
CA LEU A 182 14.25 -3.18 -10.12
C LEU A 182 14.56 -1.68 -10.16
N PRO A 183 14.50 -1.03 -11.34
CA PRO A 183 14.74 0.40 -11.45
C PRO A 183 13.65 1.19 -10.72
N ALA A 184 14.03 2.32 -10.11
CA ALA A 184 13.07 3.27 -9.60
C ALA A 184 12.35 3.94 -10.78
N GLN A 185 11.04 4.10 -10.66
CA GLN A 185 10.19 4.76 -11.65
C GLN A 185 9.77 6.11 -11.07
N THR A 186 10.17 7.19 -11.74
CA THR A 186 9.77 8.55 -11.36
C THR A 186 8.57 8.97 -12.20
N VAL A 187 7.54 9.49 -11.55
CA VAL A 187 6.37 10.11 -12.16
C VAL A 187 6.24 11.51 -11.57
N ALA A 188 6.36 12.52 -12.41
CA ALA A 188 6.12 13.91 -12.02
C ALA A 188 4.79 14.38 -12.60
N THR A 189 4.08 15.16 -11.80
CA THR A 189 2.79 15.74 -12.17
C THR A 189 2.72 17.18 -11.68
N ARG A 190 2.27 18.08 -12.56
CA ARG A 190 1.86 19.43 -12.19
C ARG A 190 0.38 19.37 -11.88
N GLY A 191 -0.01 19.72 -10.65
CA GLY A 191 -1.40 19.72 -10.24
C GLY A 191 -2.20 20.72 -11.07
N SER A 192 -3.43 20.37 -11.47
CA SER A 192 -4.31 21.30 -12.19
C SER A 192 -5.20 22.12 -11.25
N SER A 193 -4.81 22.30 -9.98
CA SER A 193 -5.57 23.06 -8.98
C SER A 193 -5.77 24.53 -9.35
N GLY A 194 -5.11 24.99 -10.40
CA GLY A 194 -5.24 26.33 -10.95
C GLY A 194 -4.17 27.23 -10.38
N LEU A 195 -3.61 28.08 -11.24
CA LEU A 195 -2.70 29.14 -10.80
C LEU A 195 -3.45 29.98 -9.77
N PHE A 196 -2.88 30.14 -8.58
CA PHE A 196 -3.35 31.10 -7.60
C PHE A 196 -2.30 32.18 -7.43
N GLU A 197 -2.73 33.37 -7.03
CA GLU A 197 -1.82 34.47 -6.74
C GLU A 197 -1.69 34.62 -5.23
N ALA A 198 -0.45 34.61 -4.73
CA ALA A 198 -0.14 34.92 -3.35
C ALA A 198 0.98 35.96 -3.32
N TYR A 199 0.75 37.07 -2.59
CA TYR A 199 1.75 38.13 -2.41
C TYR A 199 2.32 38.73 -3.70
N GLY A 200 1.52 38.75 -4.79
CA GLY A 200 1.97 39.23 -6.10
C GLY A 200 2.86 38.26 -6.87
N ALA A 201 3.05 37.03 -6.35
CA ALA A 201 3.64 35.91 -7.05
C ALA A 201 2.55 34.99 -7.59
N THR A 202 2.82 34.36 -8.73
CA THR A 202 1.99 33.28 -9.26
C THR A 202 2.45 31.98 -8.62
N CYS A 203 1.52 31.19 -8.11
CA CYS A 203 1.79 29.95 -7.40
C CYS A 203 1.09 28.77 -8.08
N ASP A 204 1.71 27.60 -7.99
CA ASP A 204 1.18 26.36 -8.52
C ASP A 204 1.65 25.15 -7.71
N HIS A 205 0.94 24.04 -7.87
CA HIS A 205 1.18 22.81 -7.14
C HIS A 205 2.03 21.84 -7.97
N PHE A 206 3.11 21.35 -7.38
CA PHE A 206 3.99 20.36 -7.98
C PHE A 206 4.03 19.11 -7.10
N ALA A 207 3.80 17.96 -7.72
CA ALA A 207 3.89 16.66 -7.06
C ALA A 207 4.76 15.71 -7.89
N THR A 208 5.80 15.18 -7.27
CA THR A 208 6.66 14.17 -7.88
C THR A 208 6.68 12.93 -7.00
N GLU A 209 6.52 11.76 -7.61
CA GLU A 209 6.59 10.47 -6.94
C GLU A 209 7.69 9.63 -7.57
N LYS A 210 8.46 8.94 -6.73
CA LYS A 210 9.46 7.97 -7.16
C LYS A 210 9.19 6.66 -6.45
N SER A 211 8.75 5.66 -7.21
CA SER A 211 8.37 4.35 -6.70
C SER A 211 9.35 3.26 -7.11
N ILE A 212 9.53 2.25 -6.25
CA ILE A 212 10.37 1.09 -6.52
C ILE A 212 9.49 -0.15 -6.56
N ALA A 213 9.69 -0.98 -7.59
CA ALA A 213 8.90 -2.20 -7.81
C ALA A 213 7.38 -1.96 -7.79
N GLY A 214 6.94 -0.82 -8.35
CA GLY A 214 5.52 -0.42 -8.36
C GLY A 214 4.96 -0.14 -6.96
N GLY A 215 5.77 0.38 -6.05
CA GLY A 215 5.38 0.71 -4.66
C GLY A 215 5.52 -0.45 -3.68
N LEU A 216 5.72 -1.69 -4.15
CA LEU A 216 5.96 -2.84 -3.27
C LEU A 216 7.28 -2.72 -2.50
N ALA A 217 8.27 -2.05 -3.06
CA ALA A 217 9.53 -1.72 -2.39
C ALA A 217 9.57 -0.27 -1.90
N GLY A 218 8.41 0.37 -1.76
CA GLY A 218 8.25 1.74 -1.28
C GLY A 218 8.09 2.76 -2.41
N SER A 219 7.56 3.91 -2.02
CA SER A 219 7.44 5.14 -2.81
C SER A 219 7.88 6.31 -1.95
N ALA A 220 8.57 7.27 -2.57
CA ALA A 220 8.82 8.57 -1.98
C ALA A 220 8.05 9.61 -2.78
N ARG A 221 7.46 10.57 -2.09
CA ARG A 221 6.65 11.61 -2.72
C ARG A 221 7.12 12.97 -2.26
N LEU A 222 7.27 13.88 -3.21
CA LEU A 222 7.56 15.28 -2.99
C LEU A 222 6.32 16.06 -3.40
N LYS A 223 5.68 16.74 -2.46
CA LYS A 223 4.57 17.68 -2.74
C LYS A 223 5.01 19.06 -2.30
N VAL A 224 4.97 20.01 -3.21
CA VAL A 224 5.40 21.38 -2.93
C VAL A 224 4.56 22.36 -3.72
N GLU A 225 4.10 23.39 -3.03
CA GLU A 225 3.59 24.58 -3.68
C GLU A 225 4.75 25.51 -3.96
N VAL A 226 4.88 25.93 -5.22
CA VAL A 226 5.96 26.81 -5.64
C VAL A 226 5.35 28.09 -6.17
N CYS A 227 5.82 29.20 -5.63
CA CYS A 227 5.47 30.54 -6.08
C CYS A 227 6.65 31.15 -6.85
N TRP A 228 6.34 31.99 -7.84
CA TRP A 228 7.34 32.71 -8.62
C TRP A 228 6.85 34.12 -9.02
N ASP A 229 7.80 35.06 -9.11
CA ASP A 229 7.54 36.48 -9.39
C ASP A 229 8.27 37.01 -10.65
N GLY A 230 8.89 36.12 -11.43
CA GLY A 230 9.74 36.48 -12.57
C GLY A 230 11.17 36.86 -12.20
N ARG A 231 11.50 36.98 -10.91
CA ARG A 231 12.86 37.18 -10.40
C ARG A 231 13.38 35.92 -9.71
N HIS A 232 12.55 35.28 -8.90
CA HIS A 232 12.88 34.08 -8.15
C HIS A 232 11.65 33.15 -8.04
N ALA A 233 11.92 31.86 -7.86
CA ALA A 233 10.95 30.86 -7.42
C ALA A 233 11.28 30.42 -5.99
N PHE A 234 10.25 30.09 -5.19
CA PHE A 234 10.41 29.68 -3.79
C PHE A 234 9.27 28.74 -3.36
N ALA A 235 9.55 27.86 -2.40
CA ALA A 235 8.54 26.98 -1.80
C ALA A 235 7.60 27.77 -0.87
N PHE A 236 6.31 27.45 -0.93
CA PHE A 236 5.26 28.10 -0.14
C PHE A 236 4.75 27.17 0.97
N GLY A 237 4.63 27.70 2.19
CA GLY A 237 3.96 27.00 3.29
C GLY A 237 4.81 26.09 4.19
N ASP A 238 6.09 25.86 3.90
CA ASP A 238 6.98 25.15 4.84
C ASP A 238 7.91 26.14 5.59
N PRO A 239 7.72 26.35 6.90
CA PRO A 239 8.55 27.24 7.71
C PRO A 239 9.94 26.66 8.03
N SER A 240 10.17 25.36 7.80
CA SER A 240 11.46 24.69 7.99
C SER A 240 12.40 24.86 6.80
N LEU A 241 11.84 25.14 5.62
CA LEU A 241 12.57 25.53 4.43
C LEU A 241 12.81 27.05 4.46
N HIS A 242 14.05 27.47 4.18
CA HIS A 242 14.42 28.88 4.24
C HIS A 242 13.74 29.66 3.12
N THR A 243 12.61 30.29 3.42
CA THR A 243 12.11 31.39 2.59
C THR A 243 13.15 32.53 2.62
N PRO A 244 13.54 33.10 1.47
CA PRO A 244 14.34 34.31 1.47
C PRO A 244 13.50 35.44 2.08
N MET A 245 13.68 35.69 3.38
CA MET A 245 13.04 36.76 4.16
C MET A 245 13.44 38.18 3.72
N ASP A 246 14.10 38.34 2.57
CA ASP A 246 14.34 39.65 1.95
C ASP A 246 13.13 40.19 1.17
N ILE A 247 12.02 39.45 1.12
CA ILE A 247 10.72 40.05 0.81
C ILE A 247 10.31 40.87 2.04
N VAL A 248 10.68 42.16 2.00
CA VAL A 248 10.16 43.25 2.83
C VAL A 248 8.74 42.92 3.30
N PRO A 249 8.41 43.01 4.59
CA PRO A 249 7.02 42.90 5.03
C PRO A 249 6.26 44.04 4.37
N ILE A 250 5.62 43.77 3.24
CA ILE A 250 4.67 44.70 2.64
C ILE A 250 3.59 44.82 3.72
N PRO A 251 3.36 46.01 4.30
CA PRO A 251 2.32 46.18 5.28
C PRO A 251 0.99 45.93 4.58
N VAL A 252 0.49 44.71 4.70
CA VAL A 252 -0.82 44.33 4.18
C VAL A 252 -1.84 45.16 4.94
N PRO A 253 -2.57 46.07 4.30
CA PRO A 253 -3.60 46.83 4.99
C PRO A 253 -4.63 45.84 5.55
N ALA A 254 -5.05 46.03 6.80
CA ALA A 254 -5.94 45.10 7.52
C ALA A 254 -7.25 44.76 6.77
N SER A 255 -7.61 45.53 5.75
CA SER A 255 -8.72 45.28 4.82
C SER A 255 -8.49 44.14 3.83
N GLU A 256 -7.24 43.79 3.48
CA GLU A 256 -6.91 42.63 2.61
C GLU A 256 -6.80 41.33 3.41
N LEU A 257 -6.51 41.41 4.72
CA LEU A 257 -6.65 40.27 5.65
C LEU A 257 -8.11 39.83 5.84
N ALA A 258 -9.07 40.66 5.44
CA ALA A 258 -10.51 40.43 5.57
C ALA A 258 -11.18 39.94 4.27
N ALA A 259 -10.47 39.97 3.14
CA ALA A 259 -10.90 39.17 2.00
C ALA A 259 -10.73 37.70 2.40
N PRO A 260 -11.68 36.80 2.11
CA PRO A 260 -11.40 35.39 2.17
C PRO A 260 -10.37 35.14 1.06
N LEU A 261 -9.08 35.31 1.38
CA LEU A 261 -8.06 34.57 0.68
C LEU A 261 -8.54 33.14 0.80
N SER A 262 -8.95 32.57 -0.32
CA SER A 262 -9.13 31.14 -0.48
C SER A 262 -7.75 30.50 -0.35
N MET A 263 -7.07 30.71 0.77
CA MET A 263 -5.90 29.94 1.13
C MET A 263 -6.43 28.52 1.25
N PRO A 264 -5.91 27.58 0.45
CA PRO A 264 -6.22 26.18 0.66
C PRO A 264 -5.88 25.91 2.12
N SER A 265 -6.88 25.54 2.92
CA SER A 265 -6.69 25.20 4.33
C SER A 265 -6.04 23.82 4.47
N GLU A 266 -5.16 23.44 3.55
CA GLU A 266 -4.41 22.20 3.61
C GLU A 266 -3.16 22.46 4.46
N PRO A 267 -3.03 21.81 5.63
CA PRO A 267 -1.92 22.05 6.55
C PRO A 267 -0.54 21.57 6.03
N ASP A 268 -0.42 21.11 4.78
CA ASP A 268 0.78 20.50 4.18
C ASP A 268 1.01 20.97 2.72
N LEU A 269 0.93 22.29 2.46
CA LEU A 269 1.14 22.87 1.11
C LEU A 269 2.52 22.50 0.53
N THR A 270 3.52 22.36 1.41
CA THR A 270 4.82 21.76 1.08
C THR A 270 5.11 20.69 2.12
N SER A 271 5.16 19.43 1.68
CA SER A 271 5.47 18.27 2.51
C SER A 271 6.46 17.34 1.81
N CYS A 272 7.52 17.05 2.55
CA CYS A 272 8.53 16.04 2.24
C CYS A 272 8.44 14.88 3.22
N ALA A 273 7.20 14.48 3.51
CA ALA A 273 6.91 13.36 4.38
C ALA A 273 6.25 12.26 3.55
N PRO A 274 6.59 10.99 3.80
CA PRO A 274 5.90 9.88 3.15
C PRO A 274 4.42 9.98 3.49
N ARG A 275 3.53 9.82 2.48
CA ARG A 275 2.10 9.65 2.78
C ARG A 275 1.96 8.31 3.49
N ASP A 276 1.09 8.22 4.49
CA ASP A 276 0.86 6.97 5.22
C ASP A 276 0.83 5.70 4.32
N PRO A 277 0.07 5.61 3.20
CA PRO A 277 0.01 4.38 2.41
C PRO A 277 1.33 4.00 1.71
N ASP A 278 2.29 4.91 1.55
CA ASP A 278 3.57 4.64 0.90
C ASP A 278 4.51 3.75 1.76
N SER A 279 4.14 3.54 3.02
CA SER A 279 4.94 2.79 3.99
C SER A 279 4.37 1.43 4.39
N ASP A 280 3.41 0.86 3.63
CA ASP A 280 2.82 -0.45 3.96
C ASP A 280 3.84 -1.59 4.02
N PHE A 281 4.72 -1.69 3.02
CA PHE A 281 5.70 -2.79 2.90
C PHE A 281 7.13 -2.39 3.26
N VAL A 282 7.37 -1.10 3.43
CA VAL A 282 8.70 -0.53 3.60
C VAL A 282 8.63 0.63 4.57
N ASN A 283 9.62 0.75 5.44
CA ASN A 283 9.81 1.95 6.25
C ASN A 283 10.50 3.02 5.40
N VAL A 284 9.94 4.22 5.33
CA VAL A 284 10.46 5.33 4.52
C VAL A 284 10.85 6.46 5.45
N SER A 285 12.10 6.90 5.38
CA SER A 285 12.56 8.12 6.04
C SER A 285 12.99 9.13 4.99
N GLU A 286 12.43 10.33 5.04
CA GLU A 286 12.65 11.38 4.04
C GLU A 286 13.26 12.63 4.67
N THR A 287 14.07 13.33 3.88
CA THR A 287 14.66 14.63 4.22
C THR A 287 14.65 15.51 2.98
N CYS A 288 14.35 16.79 3.16
CA CYS A 288 14.33 17.77 2.06
C CYS A 288 15.30 18.91 2.28
N THR A 289 15.83 19.40 1.17
CA THR A 289 16.66 20.60 1.13
C THR A 289 16.24 21.48 -0.04
N GLU A 290 16.02 22.76 0.23
CA GLU A 290 15.76 23.78 -0.78
C GLU A 290 17.00 24.67 -0.95
N GLN A 291 17.30 25.03 -2.20
CA GLN A 291 18.31 26.02 -2.55
C GLN A 291 17.81 26.89 -3.70
N ILE A 292 17.99 28.21 -3.60
CA ILE A 292 17.69 29.14 -4.69
C ILE A 292 18.98 29.42 -5.47
N GLY A 293 18.96 29.10 -6.75
CA GLY A 293 20.06 29.31 -7.68
C GLY A 293 20.30 30.79 -7.97
N PRO A 294 21.51 31.16 -8.44
CA PRO A 294 21.86 32.55 -8.77
C PRO A 294 21.06 33.12 -9.95
N ASP A 295 20.43 32.27 -10.75
CA ASP A 295 19.53 32.61 -11.86
C ASP A 295 18.06 32.81 -11.40
N GLY A 296 17.78 32.57 -10.11
CA GLY A 296 16.46 32.67 -9.51
C GLY A 296 15.63 31.39 -9.61
N SER A 297 16.19 30.25 -10.04
CA SER A 297 15.46 28.98 -9.97
C SER A 297 15.49 28.39 -8.57
N MET A 298 14.39 27.76 -8.18
CA MET A 298 14.31 26.94 -6.97
C MET A 298 14.77 25.52 -7.28
N HIS A 299 15.68 25.00 -6.46
CA HIS A 299 16.11 23.61 -6.47
C HIS A 299 15.67 22.94 -5.18
N LEU A 300 14.72 22.02 -5.29
CA LEU A 300 14.26 21.22 -4.17
C LEU A 300 14.75 19.79 -4.37
N THR A 301 15.48 19.28 -3.38
CA THR A 301 16.00 17.91 -3.37
C THR A 301 15.42 17.17 -2.19
N ALA A 302 14.76 16.04 -2.45
CA ALA A 302 14.29 15.12 -1.43
C ALA A 302 15.13 13.85 -1.45
N HIS A 303 15.74 13.52 -0.31
CA HIS A 303 16.43 12.26 -0.10
C HIS A 303 15.55 11.35 0.74
N ALA A 304 15.22 10.17 0.19
CA ALA A 304 14.44 9.15 0.88
C ALA A 304 15.25 7.87 1.03
N ARG A 305 15.21 7.28 2.21
CA ARG A 305 15.77 5.96 2.52
C ARG A 305 14.63 4.99 2.77
N MET A 306 14.59 3.95 1.95
CA MET A 306 13.56 2.91 1.96
C MET A 306 14.13 1.64 2.55
N SER A 307 13.56 1.13 3.64
CA SER A 307 13.97 -0.15 4.26
C SER A 307 12.82 -1.14 4.40
N PRO A 308 12.84 -2.30 3.71
CA PRO A 308 11.76 -3.29 3.75
C PRO A 308 11.70 -4.04 5.09
N LEU A 309 12.79 -4.06 5.85
CA LEU A 309 12.89 -4.75 7.13
C LEU A 309 13.52 -3.83 8.17
N SER A 310 13.26 -4.11 9.45
CA SER A 310 13.94 -3.43 10.54
C SER A 310 15.46 -3.71 10.49
N GLY A 311 16.28 -2.70 10.79
CA GLY A 311 17.73 -2.82 10.78
C GLY A 311 18.39 -2.61 9.41
N ASP A 312 17.75 -1.87 8.51
CA ASP A 312 18.28 -1.44 7.21
C ASP A 312 18.67 -2.56 6.24
N LEU A 313 18.19 -3.78 6.48
CA LEU A 313 18.49 -4.90 5.59
C LEU A 313 17.77 -4.70 4.25
N GLY A 314 18.55 -4.54 3.19
CA GLY A 314 18.01 -4.21 1.88
C GLY A 314 17.49 -2.77 1.81
N SER A 315 18.09 -1.86 2.59
CA SER A 315 17.80 -0.43 2.46
C SER A 315 18.24 0.08 1.10
N ARG A 316 17.53 1.06 0.56
CA ARG A 316 17.89 1.74 -0.67
C ARG A 316 17.64 3.24 -0.53
N ASP A 317 18.64 4.03 -0.91
CA ASP A 317 18.52 5.47 -0.95
C ASP A 317 18.05 5.90 -2.35
N ILE A 318 17.09 6.82 -2.38
CA ILE A 318 16.63 7.47 -3.60
C ILE A 318 16.61 8.97 -3.41
N GLU A 319 16.76 9.66 -4.54
CA GLU A 319 16.77 11.12 -4.60
C GLU A 319 15.71 11.56 -5.60
N ILE A 320 14.94 12.57 -5.23
CA ILE A 320 13.98 13.27 -6.10
C ILE A 320 14.46 14.71 -6.21
N GLN A 321 14.68 15.18 -7.43
CA GLN A 321 15.01 16.57 -7.72
C GLN A 321 13.87 17.25 -8.47
N LEU A 322 13.43 18.39 -7.95
CA LEU A 322 12.52 19.31 -8.61
C LEU A 322 13.22 20.65 -8.81
N VAL A 323 13.30 21.10 -10.06
CA VAL A 323 13.85 22.43 -10.39
C VAL A 323 12.77 23.27 -11.05
N VAL A 324 12.42 24.39 -10.42
CA VAL A 324 11.44 25.34 -10.94
C VAL A 324 12.12 26.67 -11.24
N SER A 325 12.02 27.12 -12.48
CA SER A 325 12.52 28.44 -12.89
C SER A 325 11.71 29.58 -12.28
N ARG A 326 12.30 30.78 -12.24
CA ARG A 326 11.62 32.03 -11.87
C ARG A 326 10.38 32.39 -12.70
N ASP A 327 10.16 31.70 -13.83
CA ASP A 327 8.98 31.87 -14.69
C ASP A 327 7.93 30.76 -14.47
N GLY A 328 8.10 29.90 -13.48
CA GLY A 328 7.18 28.80 -13.17
C GLY A 328 7.25 27.60 -14.13
N LYS A 329 8.34 27.47 -14.88
CA LYS A 329 8.62 26.29 -15.73
C LYS A 329 9.48 25.28 -14.97
N ILE A 330 9.13 24.01 -15.09
CA ILE A 330 9.94 22.89 -14.60
C ILE A 330 11.15 22.72 -15.53
N LEU A 331 12.36 22.73 -14.97
CA LEU A 331 13.62 22.64 -15.74
C LEU A 331 14.26 21.25 -15.67
N ALA A 332 14.06 20.51 -14.58
CA ALA A 332 14.54 19.14 -14.42
C ALA A 332 13.62 18.37 -13.47
N GLU A 333 13.42 17.10 -13.80
CA GLU A 333 12.73 16.09 -13.00
C GLU A 333 13.63 14.85 -12.98
N GLY A 334 13.99 14.35 -11.79
CA GLY A 334 14.90 13.20 -11.64
C GLY A 334 14.64 12.41 -10.38
#